data_AF-A0A3D2FND2-F1
#
_entry.id   AF-A0A3D2FND2-F1
#
_cell.length_a   1.000
_cell.length_b   1.000
_cell.length_c   1.000
_cell.angle_alpha   90.00
_cell.angle_beta   90.00
_cell.angle_gamma   90.00
#
_symmetry.space_group_name_H-M   'P 1'
#
loop_
_entity.id
_entity.type
_entity.pdbx_description
1 polymer ?
#
loop_
_entity_poly.entity_id
_entity_poly.type
_entity_poly.pdbx_seq_one_letter_code
_entity_poly.pdbx_strand_id
1 'polypeptide(L)' 'MISRNQVKLIRSLQQKKFREEHGLFIVEGLRSIQEALRANASIESIFWTEAFSEKNSNHMNTISAVQNES' A
#
# COMPACT_ATOMS: atom_id res chain seq x y z
N MET A 1 -2.23 11.76 -6.12
CA MET A 1 -1.68 12.67 -5.10
C MET A 1 -2.26 12.25 -3.74
N ILE A 2 -1.44 12.09 -2.69
CA ILE A 2 -1.92 11.58 -1.39
C ILE A 2 -2.44 12.73 -0.50
N SER A 3 -3.55 12.53 0.20
CA SER A 3 -4.11 13.56 1.08
C SER A 3 -3.29 13.69 2.38
N ARG A 4 -3.36 14.86 3.03
CA ARG A 4 -2.69 15.08 4.33
C ARG A 4 -3.20 14.11 5.41
N ASN A 5 -4.47 13.73 5.36
CA ASN A 5 -5.07 12.80 6.31
C ASN A 5 -4.55 11.37 6.09
N GLN A 6 -4.42 10.93 4.84
CA GLN A 6 -3.80 9.64 4.52
C GLN A 6 -2.34 9.58 5.00
N VAL A 7 -1.55 10.65 4.79
CA VAL A 7 -0.17 10.71 5.30
C VAL A 7 -0.12 10.61 6.83
N LYS A 8 -1.02 11.30 7.55
CA LYS A 8 -1.12 11.20 9.01
C LYS A 8 -1.50 9.79 9.45
N LEU A 9 -2.48 9.17 8.80
CA LEU A 9 -2.90 7.80 9.07
C LEU A 9 -1.73 6.84 8.89
N ILE A 10 -1.08 6.82 7.72
CA ILE A 10 0.07 5.95 7.43
C ILE A 10 1.15 6.11 8.50
N ARG A 11 1.53 7.35 8.86
CA ARG A 11 2.52 7.57 9.92
C ARG A 11 2.09 7.01 11.28
N SER A 12 0.82 7.12 11.63
CA SER A 12 0.30 6.61 12.91
C SER A 12 0.36 5.08 13.01
N LEU A 13 0.19 4.34 11.90
CA LEU A 13 0.19 2.87 11.87
C LEU A 13 1.53 2.22 12.28
N GLN A 14 2.61 3.01 12.42
CA GLN A 14 3.85 2.54 13.03
C GLN A 14 3.67 2.15 14.51
N GLN A 15 2.72 2.77 15.22
CA GLN A 15 2.45 2.47 16.63
C GLN A 15 1.38 1.38 16.76
N LYS A 16 1.61 0.42 17.68
CA LYS A 16 0.70 -0.72 17.92
C LYS A 16 -0.75 -0.27 18.21
N LYS A 17 -0.91 0.76 19.05
CA LYS A 17 -2.23 1.33 19.39
C LYS A 17 -3.05 1.66 18.15
N PHE A 18 -2.47 2.38 17.19
CA PHE A 18 -3.19 2.79 15.98
C PHE A 18 -3.44 1.64 15.00
N ARG A 19 -2.60 0.60 15.01
CA ARG A 19 -2.90 -0.63 14.25
C ARG A 19 -4.10 -1.38 14.81
N GLU A 20 -4.19 -1.48 16.14
CA GLU A 20 -5.33 -2.11 16.81
C GLU A 20 -6.61 -1.28 16.63
N GLU A 21 -6.51 0.04 16.73
CA GLU A 21 -7.63 0.97 16.55
C GLU A 21 -8.22 0.93 15.14
N HIS A 22 -7.37 0.94 14.11
CA HIS A 22 -7.82 0.96 12.71
C HIS A 22 -7.96 -0.42 12.07
N GLY A 23 -7.42 -1.48 12.69
CA GLY A 23 -7.34 -2.80 12.06
C GLY A 23 -6.42 -2.85 10.84
N LEU A 24 -5.50 -1.89 10.71
CA LEU A 24 -4.60 -1.73 9.57
C LEU A 24 -3.14 -1.86 10.00
N PHE A 25 -2.29 -2.31 9.07
CA PHE A 25 -0.84 -2.31 9.23
C PHE A 25 -0.16 -2.03 7.89
N ILE A 26 1.13 -1.67 7.95
CA ILE A 26 1.91 -1.34 6.76
C ILE A 26 2.68 -2.58 6.31
N VAL A 27 2.65 -2.84 5.00
CA VAL A 27 3.53 -3.79 4.33
C VAL A 27 4.45 -3.02 3.40
N GLU A 28 5.75 -3.23 3.53
CA GLU A 28 6.77 -2.60 2.68
C GLU A 28 7.52 -3.63 1.84
N GLY A 29 7.94 -3.21 0.65
CA GLY A 29 8.73 -4.02 -0.28
C GLY A 29 7.91 -4.73 -1.36
N LEU A 30 8.45 -4.75 -2.58
CA LEU A 30 7.79 -5.30 -3.76
C LEU A 30 7.34 -6.76 -3.57
N ARG A 31 8.22 -7.60 -3.00
CA ARG A 31 7.92 -9.03 -2.80
C ARG A 31 6.76 -9.24 -1.84
N SER A 32 6.78 -8.58 -0.68
CA SER A 32 5.73 -8.67 0.32
C SER A 32 4.37 -8.23 -0.24
N ILE A 33 4.37 -7.14 -1.03
CA ILE A 33 3.17 -6.64 -1.72
C ILE A 33 2.66 -7.67 -2.75
N GLN A 34 3.55 -8.26 -3.55
CA GLN A 34 3.19 -9.31 -4.50
C GLN A 34 2.62 -10.56 -3.81
N GLU A 35 3.19 -10.95 -2.67
CA GLU A 35 2.67 -12.08 -1.88
C GLU A 35 1.28 -11.76 -1.31
N ALA A 36 1.04 -10.55 -0.82
CA ALA A 36 -0.29 -10.11 -0.36
C ALA A 36 -1.32 -10.11 -1.51
N LEU A 37 -0.96 -9.62 -2.69
CA LEU A 37 -1.80 -9.66 -3.89
C LEU A 37 -2.13 -11.11 -4.31
N ARG A 38 -1.13 -11.99 -4.34
CA ARG A 38 -1.32 -13.42 -4.67
C ARG A 38 -2.16 -14.16 -3.65
N ALA A 39 -2.05 -13.80 -2.38
CA ALA A 39 -2.87 -14.35 -1.30
C ALA A 39 -4.30 -13.78 -1.29
N ASN A 40 -4.62 -12.86 -2.21
CA ASN A 40 -5.91 -12.19 -2.29
C ASN A 40 -6.29 -11.50 -0.96
N ALA A 41 -5.28 -10.94 -0.28
CA ALA A 41 -5.46 -10.22 0.98
C ALA A 41 -6.35 -8.99 0.78
N SER A 42 -7.03 -8.57 1.84
CA SER A 42 -7.77 -7.30 1.84
C SER A 42 -6.78 -6.15 1.85
N ILE A 43 -6.63 -5.47 0.71
CA ILE A 43 -5.70 -4.35 0.55
C ILE A 43 -6.50 -3.05 0.54
N GLU A 44 -6.27 -2.21 1.55
CA GLU A 44 -6.89 -0.89 1.66
C GLU A 44 -6.33 0.09 0.60
N SER A 45 -5.01 0.11 0.44
CA SER A 45 -4.34 1.03 -0.50
C SER A 45 -2.90 0.61 -0.77
N ILE A 46 -2.42 0.88 -1.99
CA ILE A 46 -1.02 0.70 -2.38
C ILE A 46 -0.45 2.03 -2.86
N PHE A 47 0.73 2.39 -2.36
CA PHE A 47 1.44 3.61 -2.70
C PHE A 47 2.80 3.27 -3.31
N TRP A 48 3.21 4.05 -4.30
CA TRP A 48 4.54 3.98 -4.90
C TRP A 48 4.97 5.36 -5.39
N THR A 49 6.26 5.51 -5.66
CA THR A 49 6.81 6.70 -6.32
C THR A 49 6.88 6.47 -7.82
N GLU A 50 6.87 7.55 -8.60
CA GLU A 50 7.02 7.49 -10.06
C GLU A 50 8.31 6.76 -10.46
N ALA A 51 9.44 7.10 -9.82
CA ALA A 51 10.72 6.42 -10.00
C ALA A 51 10.65 4.90 -9.71
N PHE A 52 9.83 4.48 -8.76
CA PHE A 52 9.62 3.05 -8.49
C PHE A 52 8.87 2.38 -9.63
N SER A 53 7.80 3.00 -10.15
CA SER A 53 7.05 2.43 -11.28
C SER A 53 7.87 2.36 -12.56
N GLU A 54 8.70 3.37 -12.84
CA GLU A 54 9.59 3.36 -14.01
C GLU A 54 10.61 2.22 -13.93
N LYS A 55 11.26 2.05 -12.78
CA LYS A 55 12.26 0.99 -12.56
C LYS A 55 11.64 -0.42 -12.56
N ASN A 56 10.36 -0.55 -12.22
CA ASN A 56 9.67 -1.82 -12.04
C ASN A 56 8.47 -1.98 -12.98
N SER A 57 8.53 -1.38 -14.17
CA SER A 57 7.42 -1.34 -15.15
C SER A 57 6.76 -2.70 -15.39
N ASN A 58 7.56 -3.77 -15.51
CA ASN A 58 7.09 -5.15 -15.69
C ASN A 58 6.23 -5.69 -14.53
N HIS A 59 6.31 -5.08 -13.36
CA HIS A 59 5.58 -5.51 -12.15
C HIS A 59 4.37 -4.61 -11.82
N MET A 60 4.13 -3.54 -12.59
CA MET A 60 3.08 -2.56 -12.29
C MET A 60 1.67 -3.01 -12.71
N ASN A 61 1.54 -3.94 -13.66
CA ASN A 61 0.24 -4.41 -14.15
C ASN A 61 -0.62 -5.03 -13.04
N THR A 62 0.00 -5.74 -12.09
CA THR A 62 -0.72 -6.36 -10.97
C THR A 62 -1.05 -5.36 -9.86
N ILE A 63 -0.23 -4.32 -9.69
CA ILE A 63 -0.36 -3.33 -8.61
C ILE A 63 -1.40 -2.27 -8.97
N SER A 64 -1.47 -1.87 -10.24
CA SER A 64 -2.39 -0.84 -10.74
C SER A 64 -3.87 -1.25 -10.70
N ALA A 65 -4.17 -2.56 -10.69
CA ALA A 65 -5.54 -3.06 -10.62
C ALA A 65 -6.26 -2.75 -9.30
N VAL A 66 -5.51 -2.48 -8.22
CA VAL A 66 -6.04 -2.22 -6.87
C VAL A 66 -6.33 -0.73 -6.62
N GLN A 67 -5.92 0.16 -7.53
CA GLN A 67 -6.16 1.61 -7.39
C GLN A 67 -7.54 2.09 -7.85
N ASN A 68 -8.42 1.20 -8.31
CA ASN A 68 -9.75 1.59 -8.82
C ASN A 68 -10.82 1.69 -7.73
N GLU A 69 -10.64 2.57 -6.75
CA GLU A 69 -11.78 3.17 -6.03
C GLU A 69 -11.47 4.65 -5.71
N SER A 70 -11.87 5.54 -6.62
CA SER A 70 -12.16 6.95 -6.37
C SER A 70 -13.33 7.36 -7.25
#